data_AF-A0A818BHA5-F1
#
_entry.id   AF-A0A818BHA5-F1
#
_cell.length_a   1.000
_cell.length_b   1.000
_cell.length_c   1.000
_cell.angle_alpha   90.00
_cell.angle_beta   90.00
_cell.angle_gamma   90.00
#
_symmetry.space_group_name_H-M   'P 1'
#
loop_
_entity.id
_entity.type
_entity.pdbx_description
1 polymer ?
#
loop_
_entity_poly.entity_id
_entity_poly.type
_entity_poly.pdbx_seq_one_letter_code
_entity_poly.pdbx_strand_id
1 'polypeptide(L)'
;MLQLCNSTVIFKLASALFIKKWKMNKQTNQSILEFLNYFDNEWLKSNDGWYEGLQLYTPSTNNALEAINKTIKDDGTFRERHVLSRFLTIASNIVNNWSIERDTSLINVKLFATEPTISLKLWTSSYQWAKLIKDIVCIPNVSSKKYYIPARDLQSITQATLDKYENKK
;
A
#
# COMPACT_ATOMS: atom_id res chain seq x y z
N MET A 1 14.74 1.10 4.35
CA MET A 1 13.45 1.18 3.64
C MET A 1 13.75 1.43 2.17
N LEU A 2 14.07 0.36 1.44
CA LEU A 2 14.56 0.40 0.05
C LEU A 2 13.44 0.67 -0.96
N GLN A 3 12.24 0.18 -0.68
CA GLN A 3 11.06 0.36 -1.55
C GLN A 3 10.73 1.84 -1.77
N LEU A 4 10.84 2.67 -0.72
CA LEU A 4 10.47 4.10 -0.79
C LEU A 4 11.55 4.98 -1.45
N CYS A 5 12.62 4.39 -2.00
CA CYS A 5 13.59 5.18 -2.73
C CYS A 5 12.92 5.83 -3.94
N ASN A 6 13.02 7.15 -4.04
CA ASN A 6 12.39 7.94 -5.11
C ASN A 6 13.29 8.14 -6.34
N SER A 7 14.51 7.58 -6.33
CA SER A 7 15.43 7.62 -7.46
C SER A 7 16.30 6.37 -7.49
N THR A 8 16.74 6.00 -8.70
CA THR A 8 17.65 4.88 -8.94
C THR A 8 18.98 5.04 -8.21
N VAL A 9 19.50 6.27 -8.13
CA VAL A 9 20.77 6.56 -7.45
C VAL A 9 20.66 6.27 -5.96
N ILE A 10 19.62 6.80 -5.31
CA ILE A 10 19.38 6.56 -3.87
C ILE A 10 19.12 5.09 -3.62
N PHE A 11 18.34 4.42 -4.48
CA PHE A 11 18.08 2.99 -4.38
C PHE A 11 19.36 2.16 -4.40
N LYS A 12 20.23 2.34 -5.40
CA LYS A 12 21.49 1.60 -5.51
C LYS A 12 22.40 1.81 -4.30
N LEU A 13 22.50 3.05 -3.83
CA LEU A 13 23.33 3.41 -2.68
C LEU A 13 22.77 2.79 -1.39
N ALA A 14 21.46 2.90 -1.18
CA ALA A 14 20.77 2.32 -0.03
C ALA A 14 20.86 0.78 -0.03
N SER A 15 20.75 0.15 -1.20
CA SER A 15 20.89 -1.30 -1.38
C SER A 15 22.30 -1.78 -1.01
N ALA A 16 23.36 -1.09 -1.47
CA ALA A 16 24.73 -1.40 -1.08
C ALA A 16 24.96 -1.25 0.43
N LEU A 17 24.45 -0.16 1.02
CA LEU A 17 24.54 0.07 2.47
C LEU A 17 23.76 -0.97 3.27
N PHE A 18 22.59 -1.40 2.79
CA PHE A 18 21.78 -2.44 3.40
C PHE A 18 22.54 -3.78 3.48
N ILE A 19 23.09 -4.24 2.36
CA ILE A 19 23.87 -5.49 2.32
C ILE A 19 25.09 -5.38 3.25
N LYS A 20 25.83 -4.26 3.18
CA LYS A 20 27.01 -4.03 4.04
C LYS A 20 26.64 -4.07 5.52
N LYS A 21 25.58 -3.35 5.92
CA LYS A 21 25.11 -3.29 7.31
C LYS A 21 24.78 -4.68 7.85
N TRP A 22 24.03 -5.48 7.10
CA TRP A 22 23.59 -6.79 7.56
C TRP A 22 24.68 -7.85 7.50
N LYS A 23 25.63 -7.77 6.55
CA LYS A 23 26.81 -8.65 6.57
C LYS A 23 27.74 -8.37 7.75
N MET A 24 27.84 -7.11 8.19
CA MET A 24 28.69 -6.69 9.31
C MET A 24 28.02 -6.78 10.68
N ASN A 25 26.76 -7.20 10.76
CA ASN A 25 26.05 -7.29 12.03
C ASN A 25 26.55 -8.50 12.83
N LYS A 26 26.83 -8.31 14.13
CA LYS A 26 27.34 -9.34 15.04
C LYS A 26 26.40 -10.53 15.23
N GLN A 27 25.10 -10.34 14.97
CA GLN A 27 24.07 -11.37 15.08
C GLN A 27 23.87 -12.16 13.77
N THR A 28 24.62 -11.83 12.72
CA THR A 28 24.50 -12.47 11.43
C THR A 28 25.03 -13.89 11.50
N ASN A 29 24.14 -14.84 11.22
CA ASN A 29 24.45 -16.26 11.13
C ASN A 29 24.43 -16.70 9.65
N GLN A 30 24.71 -17.99 9.43
CA GLN A 30 24.81 -18.55 8.10
C GLN A 30 23.52 -18.41 7.27
N SER A 31 22.34 -18.62 7.86
CA SER A 31 21.07 -18.50 7.14
C SER A 31 20.78 -17.06 6.72
N ILE A 32 21.17 -16.07 7.53
CA ILE A 32 21.09 -14.65 7.15
C ILE A 32 22.04 -14.36 5.98
N LEU A 33 23.25 -14.91 5.96
CA LEU A 33 24.19 -14.73 4.84
C LEU A 33 23.66 -15.32 3.54
N GLU A 34 23.08 -16.53 3.60
CA GLU A 34 22.45 -17.19 2.46
C GLU A 34 21.29 -16.36 1.92
N PHE A 35 20.41 -15.88 2.81
CA PHE A 35 19.33 -14.98 2.44
C PHE A 35 19.86 -13.70 1.79
N LEU A 36 20.89 -13.06 2.36
CA LEU A 36 21.45 -11.81 1.81
C LEU A 36 22.06 -12.02 0.42
N ASN A 37 22.71 -13.17 0.18
CA ASN A 37 23.26 -13.49 -1.13
C ASN A 37 22.16 -13.78 -2.17
N TYR A 38 21.13 -14.54 -1.78
CA TYR A 38 19.95 -14.74 -2.59
C TYR A 38 19.27 -13.40 -2.92
N PHE A 39 19.04 -12.57 -1.91
CA PHE A 39 18.38 -11.27 -2.06
C PHE A 39 19.17 -10.32 -2.96
N ASP A 40 20.49 -10.25 -2.81
CA ASP A 40 21.35 -9.43 -3.68
C ASP A 40 21.27 -9.89 -5.15
N ASN A 41 21.36 -11.19 -5.41
CA ASN A 41 21.35 -11.70 -6.77
C ASN A 41 19.96 -11.59 -7.41
N GLU A 42 18.91 -12.02 -6.72
CA GLU A 42 17.58 -12.05 -7.30
C GLU A 42 16.89 -10.69 -7.31
N TRP A 43 16.95 -9.95 -6.20
CA TRP A 43 16.09 -8.77 -6.00
C TRP A 43 16.82 -7.44 -6.15
N LEU A 44 18.15 -7.43 -6.12
CA LEU A 44 18.93 -6.19 -6.33
C LEU A 44 19.63 -6.13 -7.69
N LYS A 45 19.96 -7.28 -8.29
CA LYS A 45 20.64 -7.34 -9.60
C LYS A 45 19.73 -7.77 -10.73
N SER A 46 18.97 -8.86 -10.55
CA SER A 46 18.12 -9.42 -11.61
C SER A 46 16.75 -8.75 -11.69
N ASN A 47 16.12 -8.48 -10.54
CA ASN A 47 14.75 -7.97 -10.45
C ASN A 47 14.69 -6.70 -9.58
N ASP A 48 15.40 -5.64 -9.95
CA ASP A 48 15.53 -4.42 -9.16
C ASP A 48 14.34 -3.44 -9.29
N GLY A 49 13.31 -3.82 -10.04
CA GLY A 49 12.21 -2.96 -10.45
C GLY A 49 11.10 -2.69 -9.42
N TRP A 50 11.37 -2.85 -8.12
CA TRP A 50 10.33 -2.82 -7.06
C TRP A 50 10.38 -1.58 -6.16
N TYR A 51 11.26 -0.61 -6.44
CA TYR A 51 11.28 0.67 -5.72
C TYR A 51 10.38 1.72 -6.41
N GLU A 52 9.78 2.60 -5.62
CA GLU A 52 8.79 3.60 -6.06
C GLU A 52 9.32 4.58 -7.10
N GLY A 53 10.60 4.96 -6.97
CA GLY A 53 11.27 5.85 -7.91
C GLY A 53 11.39 5.32 -9.34
N LEU A 54 11.16 4.02 -9.57
CA LEU A 54 11.16 3.45 -10.91
C LEU A 54 9.91 3.89 -11.70
N GLN A 55 8.76 3.94 -11.02
CA GLN A 55 7.51 4.36 -11.62
C GLN A 55 6.76 5.30 -10.67
N LEU A 56 7.04 6.59 -10.86
CA LEU A 56 6.40 7.65 -10.11
C LEU A 56 4.88 7.64 -10.33
N TYR A 57 4.14 8.05 -9.29
CA TYR A 57 2.68 8.17 -9.28
C TYR A 57 1.90 6.85 -9.33
N THR A 58 2.58 5.70 -9.25
CA THR A 58 1.92 4.40 -9.00
C THR A 58 1.84 4.13 -7.50
N PRO A 59 0.70 3.64 -6.98
CA PRO A 59 0.57 3.31 -5.57
C PRO A 59 1.49 2.15 -5.18
N SER A 60 2.24 2.31 -4.11
CA SER A 60 3.20 1.33 -3.54
C SER A 60 2.55 0.21 -2.75
N THR A 61 1.24 0.03 -2.91
CA THR A 61 0.44 -0.91 -2.12
C THR A 61 0.17 -2.15 -2.95
N ASN A 62 0.28 -3.30 -2.32
CA ASN A 62 -0.15 -4.57 -2.89
C ASN A 62 -1.68 -4.74 -2.83
N ASN A 63 -2.43 -3.71 -2.42
CA ASN A 63 -3.88 -3.74 -2.22
C ASN A 63 -4.63 -4.30 -3.43
N ALA A 64 -4.19 -3.95 -4.64
CA ALA A 64 -4.78 -4.51 -5.86
C ALA A 64 -4.57 -6.03 -5.92
N LEU A 65 -3.34 -6.51 -5.77
CA LEU A 65 -3.03 -7.94 -5.76
C LEU A 65 -3.74 -8.69 -4.63
N GLU A 66 -3.81 -8.11 -3.43
CA GLU A 66 -4.52 -8.69 -2.30
C GLU A 66 -6.03 -8.77 -2.53
N ALA A 67 -6.64 -7.72 -3.09
CA ALA A 67 -8.06 -7.70 -3.44
C ALA A 67 -8.38 -8.77 -4.48
N ILE A 68 -7.50 -8.95 -5.48
CA ILE A 68 -7.64 -9.97 -6.52
C ILE A 68 -7.54 -11.38 -5.92
N ASN A 69 -6.51 -11.61 -5.11
CA ASN A 69 -6.33 -12.88 -4.40
C ASN A 69 -7.54 -13.19 -3.52
N LYS A 70 -8.14 -12.16 -2.91
CA LYS A 70 -9.35 -12.30 -2.11
C LYS A 70 -10.54 -12.71 -2.98
N THR A 71 -10.82 -12.03 -4.09
CA THR A 71 -11.88 -12.41 -5.04
C THR A 71 -11.72 -13.84 -5.55
N ILE A 72 -10.51 -14.26 -5.93
CA ILE A 72 -10.26 -15.64 -6.38
C ILE A 72 -10.59 -16.64 -5.27
N LYS A 73 -10.18 -16.35 -4.03
CA LYS A 73 -10.39 -17.24 -2.87
C LYS A 73 -11.84 -17.28 -2.43
N ASP A 74 -12.50 -16.13 -2.35
CA ASP A 74 -13.82 -16.00 -1.72
C ASP A 74 -14.95 -16.23 -2.74
N ASP A 75 -14.78 -15.81 -4.00
CA ASP A 75 -15.82 -15.92 -5.04
C ASP A 75 -15.52 -17.02 -6.08
N GLY A 76 -14.24 -17.29 -6.35
CA GLY A 76 -13.81 -18.25 -7.36
C GLY A 76 -13.76 -19.68 -6.83
N THR A 77 -12.85 -19.94 -5.90
CA THR A 77 -12.57 -21.29 -5.40
C THR A 77 -13.28 -21.60 -4.09
N PHE A 78 -13.89 -20.62 -3.43
CA PHE A 78 -14.43 -20.75 -2.07
C PHE A 78 -13.42 -21.34 -1.07
N ARG A 79 -12.12 -21.19 -1.35
CA ARG A 79 -11.00 -21.81 -0.62
C ARG A 79 -11.03 -23.35 -0.61
N GLU A 80 -11.74 -23.97 -1.53
CA GLU A 80 -11.85 -25.41 -1.68
C GLU A 80 -11.03 -25.93 -2.87
N ARG A 81 -10.69 -27.22 -2.83
CA ARG A 81 -10.07 -27.91 -3.96
C ARG A 81 -11.16 -28.30 -4.95
N HIS A 82 -11.00 -27.92 -6.21
CA HIS A 82 -11.93 -28.25 -7.28
C HIS A 82 -11.37 -29.35 -8.17
N VAL A 83 -12.24 -30.21 -8.70
CA VAL A 83 -11.89 -31.08 -9.83
C VAL A 83 -11.49 -30.25 -11.04
N LEU A 84 -10.60 -30.77 -11.89
CA LEU A 84 -9.97 -30.01 -12.97
C LEU A 84 -11.00 -29.31 -13.88
N SER A 85 -12.07 -29.99 -14.27
CA SER A 85 -13.13 -29.42 -15.11
C SER A 85 -13.77 -28.18 -14.47
N ARG A 86 -14.13 -28.27 -13.18
CA ARG A 86 -14.70 -27.17 -12.41
C ARG A 86 -13.71 -26.02 -12.24
N PHE A 87 -12.45 -26.33 -11.97
CA PHE A 87 -11.38 -25.33 -11.89
C PHE A 87 -11.24 -24.54 -13.20
N LEU A 88 -11.22 -25.22 -14.35
CA LEU A 88 -11.09 -24.56 -15.65
C LEU A 88 -12.28 -23.65 -15.96
N THR A 89 -13.50 -24.06 -15.59
CA THR A 89 -14.69 -23.20 -15.70
C THR A 89 -14.55 -21.95 -14.84
N ILE A 90 -14.15 -22.10 -13.58
CA ILE A 90 -13.96 -20.97 -12.65
C ILE A 90 -12.88 -20.02 -13.19
N ALA A 91 -11.72 -20.54 -13.60
CA ALA A 91 -10.63 -19.74 -14.15
C ALA A 91 -11.06 -18.99 -15.41
N SER A 92 -11.77 -19.65 -16.33
CA SER A 92 -12.30 -19.02 -17.54
C SER A 92 -13.28 -17.90 -17.22
N ASN A 93 -14.18 -18.10 -16.26
CA ASN A 93 -15.14 -17.08 -15.83
C ASN A 93 -14.44 -15.86 -15.21
N ILE A 94 -13.42 -16.07 -14.37
CA ILE A 94 -12.66 -14.96 -13.77
C ILE A 94 -11.99 -14.12 -14.85
N VAL A 95 -11.28 -14.76 -15.80
CA VAL A 95 -10.62 -14.06 -16.91
C VAL A 95 -11.65 -13.34 -17.78
N ASN A 96 -12.75 -14.01 -18.12
CA ASN A 96 -13.81 -13.46 -18.95
C ASN A 96 -14.44 -12.22 -18.32
N ASN A 97 -14.87 -12.31 -17.05
CA ASN A 97 -15.45 -11.19 -16.32
C ASN A 97 -14.49 -10.00 -16.29
N TRP A 98 -13.20 -10.22 -16.06
CA TRP A 98 -12.23 -9.14 -16.05
C TRP A 98 -11.98 -8.50 -17.41
N SER A 99 -12.05 -9.30 -18.47
CA SER A 99 -11.83 -8.84 -19.84
C SER A 99 -13.05 -8.08 -20.38
N ILE A 100 -14.25 -8.47 -19.95
CA ILE A 100 -15.52 -7.95 -20.50
C ILE A 100 -16.15 -6.88 -19.60
N GLU A 101 -16.15 -7.02 -18.27
CA GLU A 101 -16.89 -6.10 -17.38
C GLU A 101 -16.45 -4.64 -17.54
N ARG A 102 -15.24 -4.38 -18.03
CA ARG A 102 -14.68 -3.03 -18.21
C ARG A 102 -14.51 -2.62 -19.67
N ASP A 103 -15.03 -3.38 -20.62
CA ASP A 103 -15.02 -3.00 -22.03
C ASP A 103 -16.00 -1.84 -22.26
N THR A 104 -15.46 -0.68 -22.64
CA THR A 104 -16.20 0.56 -22.89
C THR A 104 -17.15 0.48 -24.09
N SER A 105 -17.02 -0.53 -24.94
CA SER A 105 -17.94 -0.76 -26.07
C SER A 105 -19.26 -1.42 -25.66
N LEU A 106 -19.37 -1.94 -24.42
CA LEU A 106 -20.54 -2.66 -23.92
C LEU A 106 -21.50 -1.75 -23.14
N ILE A 107 -22.79 -2.05 -23.22
CA ILE A 107 -23.87 -1.28 -22.59
C ILE A 107 -23.78 -1.30 -21.05
N ASN A 108 -23.36 -2.42 -20.46
CA ASN A 108 -23.30 -2.62 -19.01
C ASN A 108 -21.86 -2.52 -18.45
N VAL A 109 -21.08 -1.55 -18.94
CA VAL A 109 -19.69 -1.37 -18.53
C VAL A 109 -19.56 -0.92 -17.08
N LYS A 110 -18.64 -1.55 -16.35
CA LYS A 110 -18.22 -1.18 -14.99
C LYS A 110 -17.10 -0.15 -15.05
N LEU A 111 -17.48 1.12 -14.98
CA LEU A 111 -16.54 2.24 -15.00
C LEU A 111 -15.74 2.33 -13.69
N PHE A 112 -14.50 2.84 -13.79
CA PHE A 112 -13.76 3.25 -12.61
C PHE A 112 -14.42 4.47 -11.99
N ALA A 113 -14.67 4.42 -10.69
CA ALA A 113 -15.07 5.61 -9.95
C ALA A 113 -13.89 6.58 -9.93
N THR A 114 -14.01 7.68 -10.68
CA THR A 114 -13.03 8.77 -10.68
C THR A 114 -13.21 9.71 -9.49
N GLU A 115 -14.39 9.66 -8.87
CA GLU A 115 -14.74 10.46 -7.71
C GLU A 115 -15.27 9.58 -6.59
N PRO A 116 -15.01 9.93 -5.32
CA PRO A 116 -15.51 9.19 -4.18
C PRO A 116 -17.04 9.30 -4.10
N THR A 117 -17.72 8.17 -4.00
CA THR A 117 -19.16 8.15 -3.69
C THR A 117 -19.37 8.47 -2.20
N ILE A 118 -19.93 9.64 -1.90
CA ILE A 118 -20.22 10.05 -0.53
C ILE A 118 -21.53 9.40 -0.09
N SER A 119 -21.44 8.28 0.65
CA SER A 119 -22.61 7.60 1.19
C SER A 119 -23.32 8.41 2.29
N LEU A 120 -24.63 8.16 2.49
CA LEU A 120 -25.37 8.74 3.62
C LEU A 120 -24.74 8.42 4.98
N LYS A 121 -24.17 7.21 5.12
CA LYS A 121 -23.43 6.79 6.31
C LYS A 121 -22.21 7.70 6.53
N LEU A 122 -21.44 7.96 5.48
CA LEU A 122 -20.28 8.85 5.55
C LEU A 122 -20.71 10.28 5.90
N TRP A 123 -21.76 10.81 5.25
CA TRP A 123 -22.34 12.11 5.61
C TRP A 123 -22.75 12.20 7.09
N THR A 124 -23.44 11.18 7.59
CA THR A 124 -23.89 11.12 8.98
C THR A 124 -22.70 11.11 9.95
N SER A 125 -21.69 10.28 9.68
CA SER A 125 -20.49 10.20 10.50
C SER A 125 -19.68 11.50 10.45
N SER A 126 -19.54 12.13 9.28
CA SER A 126 -18.88 13.42 9.13
C SER A 126 -19.61 14.54 9.86
N TYR A 127 -20.95 14.54 9.83
CA TYR A 127 -21.76 15.50 10.58
C TYR A 127 -21.64 15.31 12.09
N GLN A 128 -21.67 14.07 12.58
CA GLN A 128 -21.44 13.74 13.99
C GLN A 128 -20.03 14.18 14.42
N TRP A 129 -19.02 13.94 13.59
CA TRP A 129 -17.65 14.38 13.84
C TRP A 129 -17.53 15.91 13.87
N ALA A 130 -18.17 16.62 12.94
CA ALA A 130 -18.18 18.09 12.89
C ALA A 130 -18.81 18.70 14.15
N LYS A 131 -19.83 18.05 14.73
CA LYS A 131 -20.44 18.45 16.01
C LYS A 131 -19.50 18.36 17.21
N LEU A 132 -18.41 17.60 17.12
CA LEU A 132 -17.44 17.49 18.22
C LEU A 132 -16.59 18.76 18.39
N ILE A 133 -16.62 19.69 17.41
CA ILE A 133 -15.90 20.98 17.43
C ILE A 133 -14.44 20.75 17.85
N LYS A 134 -13.75 19.89 17.09
CA LYS A 134 -12.34 19.58 17.32
C LYS A 134 -11.46 20.68 16.72
N ASP A 135 -10.47 21.12 17.48
CA ASP A 135 -9.44 22.03 17.02
C ASP A 135 -8.50 21.33 16.05
N ILE A 136 -8.29 21.93 14.89
CA ILE A 136 -7.36 21.44 13.87
C ILE A 136 -6.15 22.37 13.86
N VAL A 137 -4.98 21.86 14.21
CA VAL A 137 -3.73 22.62 14.14
C VAL A 137 -3.10 22.44 12.77
N CYS A 138 -2.84 23.54 12.07
CA CYS A 138 -2.18 23.55 10.77
C CYS A 138 -0.78 24.16 10.91
N ILE A 139 0.25 23.39 10.58
CA ILE A 139 1.64 23.86 10.58
C ILE A 139 2.15 23.85 9.13
N PRO A 140 2.52 25.00 8.56
CA PRO A 140 3.12 25.06 7.23
C PRO A 140 4.55 24.49 7.25
N ASN A 141 4.90 23.75 6.21
CA ASN A 141 6.25 23.27 5.90
C ASN A 141 6.66 23.81 4.52
N VAL A 142 7.96 23.81 4.22
CA VAL A 142 8.57 24.40 3.01
C VAL A 142 7.88 23.98 1.71
N SER A 143 7.30 22.77 1.64
CA SER A 143 6.60 22.24 0.46
C SER A 143 5.21 21.65 0.73
N SER A 144 4.72 21.65 1.99
CA SER A 144 3.46 21.00 2.34
C SER A 144 2.81 21.59 3.59
N LYS A 145 1.53 21.30 3.84
CA LYS A 145 0.83 21.65 5.08
C LYS A 145 0.64 20.39 5.92
N LYS A 146 1.09 20.41 7.18
CA LYS A 146 0.78 19.34 8.14
C LYS A 146 -0.45 19.74 8.94
N TYR A 147 -1.44 18.84 8.98
CA TYR A 147 -2.64 18.99 9.80
C TYR A 147 -2.59 18.00 10.95
N TYR A 148 -2.81 18.48 12.17
CA TYR A 148 -2.91 17.66 13.36
C TYR A 148 -4.36 17.68 13.87
N ILE A 149 -4.90 16.49 14.12
CA ILE A 149 -6.28 16.30 14.56
C ILE A 149 -6.25 15.55 15.90
N PRO A 150 -6.98 16.04 16.94
CA PRO A 150 -6.97 15.42 18.25
C PRO A 150 -7.65 14.05 18.20
N ALA A 151 -6.98 13.05 18.75
CA ALA A 151 -7.45 11.67 18.74
C ALA A 151 -8.65 11.45 19.68
N ARG A 152 -9.56 10.55 19.28
CA ARG A 152 -10.70 10.08 20.10
C ARG A 152 -11.57 11.22 20.60
N ASP A 153 -11.72 11.38 21.91
CA ASP A 153 -12.64 12.33 22.55
C ASP A 153 -12.00 13.69 22.86
N LEU A 154 -10.69 13.84 22.58
CA LEU A 154 -10.02 15.11 22.80
C LEU A 154 -10.53 16.16 21.80
N GLN A 155 -10.82 17.35 22.30
CA GLN A 155 -11.24 18.49 21.48
C GLN A 155 -10.06 19.31 20.99
N SER A 156 -8.96 19.40 21.75
CA SER A 156 -7.81 20.24 21.41
C SER A 156 -6.48 19.48 21.47
N ILE A 157 -5.46 20.04 20.81
CA ILE A 157 -4.09 19.53 20.84
C ILE A 157 -3.20 20.56 21.53
N THR A 158 -2.48 20.14 22.57
CA THR A 158 -1.51 20.99 23.26
C THR A 158 -0.14 20.95 22.56
N GLN A 159 0.62 22.03 22.67
CA GLN A 159 1.98 22.11 22.11
C GLN A 159 2.88 20.97 22.62
N ALA A 160 2.81 20.63 23.91
CA ALA A 160 3.55 19.51 24.49
C ALA A 160 3.24 18.15 23.82
N THR A 161 2.01 17.98 23.33
CA THR A 161 1.60 16.75 22.60
C THR A 161 2.19 16.74 21.19
N LEU A 162 2.25 17.89 20.53
CA LEU A 162 2.90 18.05 19.22
C LEU A 162 4.40 17.78 19.33
N ASP A 163 5.07 18.40 20.29
CA ASP A 163 6.51 18.24 20.52
C ASP A 163 6.86 16.77 20.81
N LYS A 164 6.04 16.09 21.62
CA LYS A 164 6.18 14.65 21.90
C LYS A 164 6.00 13.78 20.64
N TYR A 165 5.11 14.16 19.73
CA TYR A 165 4.89 13.43 18.48
C TYR A 165 6.06 13.59 17.51
N GLU A 166 6.56 14.82 17.34
CA GLU A 166 7.69 15.09 16.44
C GLU A 166 9.01 14.52 17.00
N ASN A 167 9.23 14.56 18.33
CA ASN A 167 10.42 13.96 18.96
C ASN A 167 10.47 12.42 18.92
N LYS A 168 9.35 11.77 18.55
CA LYS A 168 9.27 10.30 18.39
C LYS A 168 9.57 9.82 16.97
N LYS A 169 9.73 10.73 16.01
CA LYS A 169 10.17 10.41 14.64
C LYS A 169 11.68 10.53 14.52
#